data_AF-A0A522VKC1-F1
#
_entry.id   AF-A0A522VKC1-F1
#
_cell.length_a   1.000
_cell.length_b   1.000
_cell.length_c   1.000
_cell.angle_alpha   90.00
_cell.angle_beta   90.00
_cell.angle_gamma   90.00
#
_symmetry.space_group_name_H-M   'P 1'
#
loop_
_entity.id
_entity.type
_entity.pdbx_description
1 polymer ?
#
loop_
_entity_poly.entity_id
_entity_poly.type
_entity_poly.pdbx_seq_one_letter_code
_entity_poly.pdbx_strand_id
1 'polypeptide(L)'
;MTLSVLDAMAAQSKSGHVPSLLQAMAIDAITGEWALLQFYADAAGAKVIFADDIVALEMGRLALAQEQLRKEVKKRSDGLKRIAGRV
;
A
#
# COMPACT_ATOMS: atom_id res chain seq x y z
N MET A 1 33.88 -21.53 9.38
CA MET A 1 33.12 -21.13 10.58
C MET A 1 31.90 -20.34 10.13
N THR A 2 30.79 -21.03 9.89
CA THR A 2 29.49 -20.40 9.64
C THR A 2 28.93 -19.95 10.98
N LEU A 3 29.40 -18.80 11.46
CA LEU A 3 28.70 -18.05 12.50
C LEU A 3 27.31 -17.76 11.96
N SER A 4 26.36 -18.54 12.45
CA SER A 4 24.96 -18.50 12.05
C SER A 4 24.48 -17.07 12.22
N VAL A 5 23.84 -16.52 11.20
CA VAL A 5 23.23 -15.18 11.24
C VAL A 5 22.32 -15.04 12.47
N LEU A 6 21.73 -16.15 12.96
CA LEU A 6 20.96 -16.17 14.19
C LEU A 6 21.79 -15.87 15.45
N ASP A 7 23.04 -16.33 15.54
CA ASP A 7 23.91 -16.03 16.69
C ASP A 7 24.28 -14.55 16.74
N ALA A 8 24.42 -13.90 15.58
CA ALA A 8 24.66 -12.47 15.48
C ALA A 8 23.43 -11.63 15.86
N MET A 9 22.21 -12.13 15.57
CA MET A 9 20.97 -11.47 15.97
C MET A 9 20.58 -11.73 17.44
N ALA A 10 21.04 -12.84 18.03
CA ALA A 10 20.83 -13.17 19.45
C ALA A 10 21.90 -12.58 20.39
N ALA A 11 22.99 -12.03 19.85
CA ALA A 11 24.02 -11.37 20.64
C ALA A 11 23.49 -10.07 21.28
N GLN A 12 23.83 -9.83 22.56
CA GLN A 12 23.52 -8.59 23.26
C GLN A 12 23.81 -7.39 22.36
N SER A 13 22.79 -6.55 22.13
CA SER A 13 22.84 -5.43 21.19
C SER A 13 24.11 -4.60 21.41
N LYS A 14 25.11 -4.73 20.53
CA LYS A 14 26.21 -3.76 20.49
C LYS A 14 25.57 -2.43 20.14
N SER A 15 25.85 -1.39 20.93
CA SER A 15 25.26 -0.05 20.83
C SER A 15 25.45 0.65 19.47
N GLY A 16 26.22 0.07 18.54
CA GLY A 16 26.40 0.56 17.18
C GLY A 16 25.87 -0.36 16.07
N HIS A 17 25.14 -1.43 16.39
CA HIS A 17 24.59 -2.31 15.36
C HIS A 17 23.21 -1.82 14.93
N VAL A 18 23.20 -0.85 14.01
CA VAL A 18 21.98 -0.49 13.30
C VAL A 18 21.79 -1.51 12.17
N PRO A 19 20.68 -2.26 12.12
CA PRO A 19 20.44 -3.24 11.06
C PRO A 19 20.39 -2.51 9.72
N SER A 20 21.07 -3.03 8.70
CA SER A 20 21.01 -2.45 7.35
C SER A 20 19.57 -2.32 6.85
N LEU A 21 19.32 -1.42 5.89
CA LEU A 21 17.98 -1.23 5.32
C LEU A 21 17.32 -2.54 4.88
N LEU A 22 18.08 -3.43 4.23
CA LEU A 22 17.56 -4.73 3.79
C LEU A 22 17.16 -5.64 4.96
N GLN A 23 17.91 -5.61 6.07
CA GLN A 23 17.57 -6.36 7.28
C GLN A 23 16.37 -5.75 7.99
N ALA A 24 16.28 -4.42 8.05
CA ALA A 24 15.11 -3.71 8.58
C ALA A 24 13.85 -4.11 7.80
N MET A 25 13.90 -4.09 6.46
CA MET A 25 12.79 -4.55 5.60
C MET A 25 12.42 -6.01 5.85
N ALA A 26 13.40 -6.89 6.02
CA ALA A 26 13.14 -8.30 6.27
C ALA A 26 12.51 -8.55 7.66
N ILE A 27 12.94 -7.80 8.69
CA ILE A 27 12.35 -7.87 10.03
C ILE A 27 10.90 -7.39 9.99
N ASP A 28 10.66 -6.20 9.43
CA ASP A 28 9.32 -5.60 9.29
C ASP A 28 8.38 -6.53 8.51
N ALA A 29 8.85 -7.16 7.42
CA ALA A 29 8.05 -8.12 6.66
C ALA A 29 7.67 -9.39 7.44
N ILE A 30 8.53 -9.85 8.37
CA ILE A 30 8.27 -11.04 9.20
C ILE A 30 7.39 -10.70 10.41
N THR A 31 7.55 -9.52 10.99
CA THR A 31 6.76 -9.07 12.15
C THR A 31 5.40 -8.50 11.75
N GLY A 32 5.23 -8.08 10.49
CA GLY A 32 4.05 -7.35 10.02
C GLY A 32 4.00 -5.90 10.49
N GLU A 33 5.08 -5.43 11.12
CA GLU A 33 5.26 -4.05 11.56
C GLU A 33 6.08 -3.28 10.51
N TRP A 34 6.06 -1.95 10.55
CA TRP A 34 6.74 -1.10 9.54
C TRP A 34 7.64 -0.03 10.14
N ALA A 35 7.93 -0.14 11.44
CA ALA A 35 8.60 0.90 12.21
C ALA A 35 10.04 1.13 11.76
N LEU A 36 10.76 0.06 11.36
CA LEU A 36 12.16 0.20 10.95
C LEU A 36 12.27 0.80 9.55
N LEU A 37 11.41 0.39 8.62
CA LEU A 37 11.34 0.96 7.29
C LEU A 37 10.94 2.44 7.34
N GLN A 38 10.00 2.80 8.21
CA GLN A 38 9.61 4.19 8.43
C GLN A 38 10.76 5.01 9.01
N PHE A 39 11.46 4.48 10.03
CA PHE A 39 12.63 5.13 10.61
C PHE A 39 13.71 5.46 9.55
N TYR A 40 13.98 4.53 8.65
CA TYR A 40 14.93 4.73 7.56
C TYR A 40 14.44 5.75 6.52
N ALA A 41 13.15 5.72 6.17
CA ALA A 41 12.57 6.68 5.25
C ALA A 41 12.65 8.11 5.82
N ASP A 42 12.30 8.29 7.09
CA ASP A 42 12.34 9.60 7.76
C ASP A 42 13.78 10.14 7.83
N ALA A 43 14.75 9.28 8.15
CA ALA A 43 16.16 9.65 8.16
C ALA A 43 16.68 10.10 6.78
N ALA A 44 16.09 9.58 5.70
CA ALA A 44 16.40 9.96 4.33
C ALA A 44 15.54 11.13 3.79
N GLY A 45 14.61 11.66 4.59
CA GLY A 45 13.62 12.64 4.14
C GLY A 45 12.63 12.09 3.10
N ALA A 46 12.50 10.77 3.04
CA ALA A 46 11.61 10.04 2.15
C ALA A 46 10.31 9.65 2.86
N LYS A 47 9.40 9.01 2.13
CA LYS A 47 8.18 8.40 2.68
C LYS A 47 8.07 6.97 2.20
N VAL A 48 7.62 6.08 3.10
CA VAL A 48 7.28 4.71 2.74
C VAL A 48 5.93 4.72 2.02
N ILE A 49 5.85 4.03 0.88
CA ILE A 49 4.61 3.82 0.14
C ILE A 49 4.42 2.31 0.00
N PHE A 50 3.30 1.80 0.49
CA PHE A 50 2.97 0.39 0.38
C PHE A 50 2.22 0.12 -0.93
N ALA A 51 2.57 -0.99 -1.59
CA ALA A 51 1.92 -1.38 -2.85
C ALA A 51 0.41 -1.60 -2.65
N ASP A 52 0.02 -2.17 -1.51
CA ASP A 52 -1.39 -2.40 -1.17
C ASP A 52 -2.19 -1.10 -1.08
N ASP A 53 -1.59 -0.02 -0.57
CA ASP A 53 -2.23 1.30 -0.52
C ASP A 53 -2.46 1.87 -1.92
N ILE A 54 -1.52 1.65 -2.85
CA ILE A 54 -1.66 2.06 -4.25
C ILE A 54 -2.80 1.27 -4.90
N VAL A 55 -2.85 -0.04 -4.68
CA VAL A 55 -3.91 -0.90 -5.23
C VAL A 55 -5.27 -0.48 -4.67
N ALA A 56 -5.37 -0.23 -3.36
CA ALA A 56 -6.60 0.24 -2.74
C ALA A 56 -7.08 1.58 -3.31
N LEU A 57 -6.15 2.52 -3.53
CA LEU A 57 -6.45 3.81 -4.16
C LEU A 57 -7.01 3.62 -5.58
N GLU A 58 -6.33 2.84 -6.41
CA GLU A 58 -6.75 2.61 -7.80
C GLU A 58 -8.10 1.87 -7.88
N MET A 59 -8.35 0.91 -6.98
CA MET A 59 -9.65 0.25 -6.86
C MET A 59 -10.77 1.23 -6.45
N GLY A 60 -10.48 2.17 -5.55
CA GLY A 60 -11.40 3.25 -5.19
C GLY A 60 -11.73 4.16 -6.38
N ARG A 61 -10.73 4.52 -7.19
CA ARG A 61 -10.93 5.33 -8.41
C ARG A 61 -11.81 4.60 -9.43
N LEU A 62 -11.58 3.31 -9.62
CA LEU A 62 -12.41 2.47 -10.49
C LEU A 62 -13.86 2.38 -10.00
N ALA A 63 -14.08 2.23 -8.69
CA ALA A 63 -15.42 2.18 -8.12
C ALA A 63 -16.20 3.49 -8.37
N LEU A 64 -15.55 4.64 -8.18
CA LEU A 64 -16.14 5.95 -8.48
C LEU A 64 -16.49 6.11 -9.96
N ALA A 65 -15.60 5.69 -10.86
CA ALA A 65 -15.84 5.73 -12.29
C ALA A 65 -17.04 4.85 -12.69
N GLN A 66 -17.16 3.65 -12.12
CA GLN A 66 -18.30 2.76 -12.34
C GLN A 66 -19.63 3.39 -11.86
N GLU A 67 -19.63 4.06 -10.72
CA GLU A 67 -20.83 4.73 -10.21
C GLU A 67 -21.29 5.87 -11.14
N GLN A 68 -20.34 6.68 -11.64
CA GLN A 68 -20.63 7.75 -12.59
C GLN A 68 -21.22 7.19 -13.88
N LEU A 69 -20.61 6.14 -14.44
CA LEU A 69 -21.12 5.44 -15.62
C LEU A 69 -22.55 4.92 -15.41
N ARG A 70 -22.84 4.29 -14.27
CA ARG A 70 -24.20 3.83 -13.94
C ARG A 70 -25.21 4.97 -13.90
N LYS A 71 -24.84 6.12 -13.31
CA LYS A 71 -25.68 7.33 -13.28
C LYS A 71 -25.96 7.85 -14.68
N GLU A 72 -24.94 7.90 -15.55
CA GLU A 72 -25.11 8.34 -16.93
C GLU A 72 -25.99 7.40 -17.75
N VAL A 73 -25.77 6.09 -17.65
CA VAL A 73 -26.58 5.07 -18.34
C VAL A 73 -28.05 5.19 -17.92
N LYS A 74 -28.32 5.32 -16.62
CA LYS A 74 -29.67 5.53 -16.10
C LYS A 74 -30.29 6.80 -16.66
N LYS A 75 -29.57 7.92 -16.60
CA LYS A 75 -30.03 9.22 -17.13
C LYS A 75 -30.37 9.15 -18.62
N ARG A 76 -29.56 8.46 -19.41
CA ARG A 76 -29.81 8.25 -20.86
C ARG A 76 -31.01 7.35 -21.10
N SER A 77 -31.14 6.24 -20.36
CA SER A 77 -32.31 5.35 -20.44
C SER A 77 -33.62 6.07 -20.10
N ASP A 78 -33.63 6.84 -19.02
CA ASP A 78 -34.79 7.64 -18.61
C ASP A 78 -35.10 8.77 -19.60
N GLY A 79 -34.08 9.31 -20.28
CA GLY A 79 -34.25 10.23 -21.41
C GLY A 79 -34.94 9.56 -22.60
N LEU A 80 -34.48 8.37 -23.00
CA LEU A 80 -35.05 7.61 -24.11
C LEU A 80 -36.50 7.20 -23.86
N LYS A 81 -36.83 6.71 -22.65
CA LYS A 81 -38.22 6.36 -22.28
C LYS A 81 -39.17 7.56 -22.40
N ARG A 82 -38.71 8.75 -22.03
CA ARG A 82 -39.50 9.99 -22.15
C ARG A 82 -39.74 10.41 -23.59
N ILE A 83 -38.82 10.12 -24.50
CA ILE A 83 -38.98 10.39 -25.94
C ILE A 83 -39.90 9.34 -26.55
N ALA A 84 -39.67 8.06 -26.27
CA ALA A 84 -40.45 6.95 -26.81
C ALA A 84 -41.92 6.94 -26.34
N GLY A 85 -42.20 7.37 -25.10
CA GLY A 85 -43.58 7.51 -24.59
C GLY A 85 -44.32 8.79 -25.03
N ARG A 86 -43.68 9.63 -25.86
CA ARG A 86 -44.26 10.87 -26.41
C ARG A 86 -44.67 10.73 -27.88
N VAL A 87 -44.40 9.58 -28.51
CA VAL A 87 -44.84 9.17 -29.84
C VAL A 87 -46.00 8.20 -29.67
#